data_AF-A0AAD4CBF9-F1
#
_entry.id   AF-A0AAD4CBF9-F1
#
_cell.length_a   1.000
_cell.length_b   1.000
_cell.length_c   1.000
_cell.angle_alpha   90.00
_cell.angle_beta   90.00
_cell.angle_gamma   90.00
#
_symmetry.space_group_name_H-M   'P 1'
#
loop_
_entity.id
_entity.type
_entity.pdbx_description
1 polymer ?
#
loop_
_entity_poly.entity_id
_entity_poly.type
_entity_poly.pdbx_seq_one_letter_code
_entity_poly.pdbx_strand_id
1 'polypeptide(L)' 'MPAVVPNTSSHTLRGGHEDARPRITQPLQYSGTLDGYKHNDLTPVIGREYYGVQVAEVLQSAQCDKIITDLAVT' A
#
# COMPACT_ATOMS: atom_id res chain seq x y z
N MET A 1 6.64 -21.02 -46.28
CA MET A 1 6.99 -21.00 -44.85
C MET A 1 7.02 -19.55 -44.40
N PRO A 2 6.32 -19.13 -43.33
CA PRO A 2 6.44 -17.77 -42.84
C PRO A 2 7.74 -17.66 -42.02
N ALA A 3 8.57 -16.67 -42.33
CA ALA A 3 9.80 -16.38 -41.60
C ALA A 3 9.48 -15.64 -40.30
N VAL A 4 10.17 -16.01 -39.22
CA VAL A 4 10.10 -15.30 -37.94
C VAL A 4 10.86 -13.97 -38.04
N VAL A 5 10.19 -12.86 -37.76
CA VAL A 5 10.82 -11.53 -37.70
C VAL A 5 11.26 -11.30 -36.25
N PRO A 6 12.55 -11.07 -35.96
CA PRO A 6 13.00 -10.77 -34.60
C PRO A 6 12.58 -9.34 -34.25
N ASN A 7 11.52 -9.19 -33.46
CA ASN A 7 11.06 -7.89 -32.99
C ASN A 7 11.96 -7.43 -31.83
N THR A 8 13.09 -6.79 -32.15
CA THR A 8 14.03 -6.21 -31.17
C THR A 8 13.63 -4.78 -30.79
N SER A 9 12.38 -4.58 -30.37
CA SER A 9 12.00 -3.38 -29.63
C SER A 9 11.71 -3.80 -28.20
N SER A 10 12.72 -3.62 -27.35
CA SER A 10 12.59 -3.65 -25.89
C SER A 10 11.71 -2.47 -25.44
N HIS A 11 10.44 -2.47 -25.81
CA HIS A 11 9.46 -1.60 -25.18
C HIS A 11 9.29 -2.12 -23.76
N THR A 12 9.72 -1.31 -22.79
CA THR A 12 9.38 -1.55 -21.39
C THR A 12 7.88 -1.27 -21.29
N LEU A 13 7.05 -2.29 -21.56
CA LEU A 13 5.60 -2.22 -21.43
C LEU A 13 5.27 -2.00 -19.95
N ARG A 14 5.31 -0.74 -19.52
CA ARG A 14 4.87 -0.31 -18.20
C ARG A 14 3.41 0.06 -18.33
N GLY A 15 2.53 -0.84 -17.88
CA GLY A 15 1.10 -0.57 -17.82
C GLY A 15 0.78 0.55 -16.81
N GLY A 16 -0.37 1.21 -17.00
CA GLY A 16 -0.93 2.20 -16.08
C GLY A 16 -0.67 3.68 -16.46
N HIS A 17 -1.49 4.56 -15.90
CA HIS A 17 -1.35 6.02 -16.03
C HIS A 17 -0.14 6.51 -15.24
N GLU A 18 0.61 7.50 -15.75
CA GLU A 18 1.86 7.94 -15.14
C GLU A 18 1.67 8.45 -13.70
N ASP A 19 0.56 9.13 -13.44
CA ASP A 19 0.20 9.65 -12.11
C ASP A 19 -0.15 8.56 -11.08
N ALA A 20 -0.56 7.37 -11.53
CA ALA A 20 -0.89 6.25 -10.66
C ALA A 20 0.34 5.39 -10.33
N ARG A 21 1.52 5.75 -10.84
CA ARG A 21 2.74 4.99 -10.58
C ARG A 21 3.17 5.16 -9.12
N PRO A 22 3.42 4.07 -8.38
CA PRO A 22 3.94 4.17 -7.04
C PRO A 22 5.31 4.87 -7.08
N ARG A 23 5.44 5.98 -6.36
CA ARG A 23 6.71 6.70 -6.18
C ARG A 23 7.62 6.08 -5.11
N ILE A 24 7.11 5.08 -4.39
CA ILE A 24 7.84 4.35 -3.37
C ILE A 24 8.84 3.38 -4.01
N THR A 25 10.10 3.44 -3.58
CA THR A 25 11.20 2.59 -4.05
C THR A 25 11.34 1.29 -3.26
N GLN A 26 10.69 1.21 -2.11
CA GLN A 26 10.70 0.07 -1.19
C GLN A 26 9.29 -0.23 -0.70
N PRO A 27 8.99 -1.48 -0.29
CA PRO A 27 7.72 -1.83 0.34
C PRO A 27 7.47 -0.97 1.58
N LEU A 28 6.19 -0.63 1.83
CA LEU A 28 5.80 0.07 3.05
C LEU A 28 6.11 -0.82 4.26
N GLN A 29 6.66 -0.20 5.32
CA GLN A 29 7.01 -0.88 6.56
C GLN A 29 6.07 -0.44 7.66
N TYR A 30 5.58 -1.41 8.41
CA TYR A 30 4.77 -1.17 9.58
C TYR A 30 5.62 -0.56 10.70
N SER A 31 5.21 0.60 11.22
CA SER A 31 5.94 1.36 12.24
C SER A 31 5.47 1.11 13.68
N GLY A 32 4.37 0.36 13.87
CA GLY A 32 3.86 -0.03 15.20
C GLY A 32 2.96 1.00 15.87
N THR A 33 2.53 2.04 15.15
CA THR A 33 1.66 3.09 15.71
C THR A 33 0.25 2.60 16.02
N LEU A 34 -0.18 1.51 15.38
CA LEU A 34 -1.51 0.93 15.58
C LEU A 34 -1.56 -0.17 16.66
N ASP A 35 -0.42 -0.63 17.19
CA ASP A 35 -0.33 -1.72 18.18
C ASP A 35 -0.95 -1.38 19.54
N GLY A 36 -1.10 -0.09 19.83
CA GLY A 36 -1.74 0.39 21.06
C GLY A 36 -3.28 0.33 21.03
N TYR A 37 -3.88 0.14 19.85
CA TYR A 37 -5.33 0.10 19.70
C TYR A 37 -5.85 -1.33 19.79
N LYS A 38 -7.10 -1.46 20.27
CA LYS A 38 -7.77 -2.76 20.24
C LYS A 38 -8.03 -3.14 18.79
N HIS A 39 -7.52 -4.29 18.38
CA HIS A 39 -7.73 -4.81 17.04
C HIS A 39 -8.24 -6.26 17.06
N ASN A 40 -8.88 -6.67 15.97
CA ASN A 40 -9.31 -8.04 15.73
C ASN A 40 -9.04 -8.44 14.28
N ASP A 41 -8.49 -9.63 14.10
CA ASP A 41 -8.10 -10.14 12.78
C ASP A 41 -9.24 -10.99 12.22
N LEU A 42 -10.00 -10.44 11.27
CA LEU A 42 -11.17 -11.09 10.69
C LEU A 42 -10.78 -12.17 9.69
N THR A 43 -9.71 -11.96 8.92
CA THR A 43 -9.11 -12.99 8.07
C THR A 43 -7.59 -13.05 8.24
N PRO A 44 -6.94 -14.19 7.92
CA PRO A 44 -5.53 -14.40 8.21
C PRO A 44 -4.55 -13.51 7.43
N VAL A 45 -5.01 -12.88 6.34
CA VAL A 45 -4.13 -12.12 5.40
C VAL A 45 -4.57 -10.67 5.24
N ILE A 46 -5.87 -10.39 5.31
CA ILE A 46 -6.44 -9.04 5.21
C ILE A 46 -7.57 -8.86 6.23
N GLY A 47 -7.92 -7.63 6.57
CA GLY A 47 -9.10 -7.39 7.41
C GLY A 47 -8.80 -7.46 8.90
N ARG A 48 -7.75 -6.77 9.33
CA ARG A 48 -7.60 -6.33 10.71
C ARG A 48 -8.51 -5.13 10.96
N GLU A 49 -9.42 -5.25 11.92
CA GLU A 49 -10.32 -4.17 12.33
C GLU A 49 -9.80 -3.51 13.61
N TYR A 50 -9.78 -2.18 13.65
CA TYR A 50 -9.41 -1.40 14.84
C TYR A 50 -10.67 -0.81 15.50
N TYR A 51 -10.85 -1.05 16.80
CA TYR A 51 -11.99 -0.56 17.56
C TYR A 51 -11.64 0.69 18.37
N GLY A 52 -12.59 1.64 18.42
CA GLY A 52 -12.46 2.86 19.21
C GLY A 52 -11.49 3.89 18.62
N VAL A 53 -11.06 3.71 17.37
CA VAL A 53 -10.23 4.68 16.64
C VAL A 53 -11.13 5.60 15.84
N GLN A 54 -11.02 6.91 16.09
CA GLN A 54 -11.72 7.91 15.29
C GLN A 54 -10.82 8.45 14.18
N VAL A 55 -11.23 8.28 12.92
CA VAL A 55 -10.43 8.71 11.75
C VAL A 55 -10.18 10.22 11.77
N ALA A 56 -11.16 11.00 12.22
CA ALA A 56 -11.01 12.46 12.33
C ALA A 56 -9.91 12.86 13.33
N GLU A 57 -9.73 12.11 14.41
CA GLU A 57 -8.66 12.36 15.40
C GLU A 57 -7.30 11.92 14.85
N VAL A 58 -7.26 10.80 14.13
CA VAL A 58 -6.04 10.34 13.44
C VAL A 58 -5.53 11.39 12.46
N LEU A 59 -6.43 11.98 11.66
CA LEU A 59 -6.10 13.04 10.69
C LEU A 59 -5.59 14.33 11.35
N GLN A 60 -6.02 14.62 12.57
CA GLN A 60 -5.58 15.80 13.34
C GLN A 60 -4.31 15.55 14.16
N SER A 61 -3.92 14.29 14.35
CA SER A 61 -2.75 13.93 15.13
C SER A 61 -1.45 14.33 14.43
N ALA A 62 -0.41 14.63 15.22
CA ALA A 62 0.93 14.94 14.70
C ALA A 62 1.61 13.74 14.00
N GLN A 63 1.06 12.53 14.15
CA GLN A 63 1.57 11.29 13.57
C GLN A 63 0.62 10.73 12.50
N CYS A 64 -0.26 11.57 11.93
CA CYS A 64 -1.27 11.16 10.96
C CYS A 64 -0.68 10.32 9.82
N ASP A 65 0.42 10.77 9.21
CA ASP A 65 1.08 10.08 8.10
C ASP A 65 1.52 8.67 8.49
N LYS A 66 2.03 8.50 9.72
CA LYS A 66 2.51 7.19 10.21
C LYS A 66 1.34 6.25 10.48
N ILE A 67 0.27 6.75 11.10
CA ILE A 67 -0.91 5.94 11.42
C ILE A 67 -1.61 5.50 10.13
N ILE A 68 -1.74 6.40 9.14
CA ILE A 68 -2.33 6.08 7.84
C ILE A 68 -1.44 5.08 7.08
N THR A 69 -0.13 5.26 7.14
CA THR A 69 0.82 4.32 6.51
C THR A 69 0.70 2.93 7.13
N ASP A 70 0.65 2.85 8.46
CA ASP A 70 0.50 1.58 9.17
C ASP A 70 -0.83 0.90 8.85
N LEU A 71 -1.92 1.67 8.75
CA LEU A 71 -3.24 1.16 8.36
C LEU A 71 -3.23 0.58 6.94
N ALA A 72 -2.44 1.17 6.04
CA ALA A 72 -2.31 0.68 4.67
C ALA A 72 -1.43 -0.57 4.56
N VAL A 73 -0.64 -0.90 5.59
CA VAL A 73 0.26 -2.06 5.62
C VAL A 73 -0.42 -3.32 6.16
N THR A 74 -1.35 -3.19 7.11
CA THR A 74 -2.02 -4.31 7.81
C THR A 74 -3.20 -4.90 7.06
#